data_AF-A0A418WUB1-F1
#
_entry.id   AF-A0A418WUB1-F1
#
_cell.length_a   1.000
_cell.length_b   1.000
_cell.length_c   1.000
_cell.angle_alpha   90.00
_cell.angle_beta   90.00
_cell.angle_gamma   90.00
#
_symmetry.space_group_name_H-M   'P 1'
#
loop_
_entity.id
_entity.type
_entity.pdbx_description
1 polymer ?
#
loop_
_entity_poly.entity_id
_entity_poly.type
_entity_poly.pdbx_seq_one_letter_code
_entity_poly.pdbx_strand_id
1 'polypeptide(L)' 'MGLLLKIAAILIGLGLLYVSIKRLILGNAPRKPEVPPAKPSRPESLTAEDLERCPRCGAYVPKNHVCERS' A
#
# COMPACT_ATOMS: atom_id res chain seq x y z
N MET A 1 42.11 33.55 -5.66
CA MET A 1 41.37 32.77 -4.65
C MET A 1 39.86 33.06 -4.55
N GLY A 2 39.24 33.81 -5.48
CA GLY A 2 37.83 34.25 -5.30
C GLY A 2 36.77 33.60 -6.21
N LEU A 3 37.16 32.87 -7.26
CA LEU A 3 36.19 32.40 -8.27
C LEU A 3 35.37 31.21 -7.77
N LEU A 4 36.03 30.21 -7.19
CA LEU A 4 35.37 29.01 -6.66
C LEU A 4 34.38 29.34 -5.53
N LEU A 5 34.73 30.27 -4.65
CA LEU A 5 33.87 30.76 -3.58
C LEU A 5 32.60 31.46 -4.12
N LYS A 6 32.73 32.24 -5.19
CA LYS A 6 31.58 32.88 -5.85
C LYS A 6 30.67 31.85 -6.51
N ILE A 7 31.24 30.87 -7.20
CA ILE A 7 30.46 29.79 -7.83
C ILE A 7 29.71 28.98 -6.76
N ALA A 8 30.38 28.63 -5.66
CA ALA A 8 29.75 27.92 -4.56
C ALA A 8 28.60 28.72 -3.93
N ALA A 9 28.78 30.03 -3.70
CA ALA A 9 27.73 30.89 -3.16
C ALA A 9 26.51 30.97 -4.10
N ILE A 10 26.72 31.05 -5.41
CA ILE A 10 25.66 31.07 -6.42
C ILE A 10 24.88 29.74 -6.42
N LEU A 11 25.58 28.60 -6.39
CA LEU A 11 24.96 27.28 -6.36
C LEU A 11 24.14 27.06 -5.08
N ILE A 12 24.64 27.51 -3.93
CA ILE A 12 23.92 27.44 -2.66
C ILE A 12 22.66 28.30 -2.71
N GLY A 13 22.76 29.54 -3.23
CA GLY A 13 21.61 30.43 -3.39
C GLY A 13 20.52 29.83 -4.29
N LEU A 14 20.91 29.26 -5.43
CA LEU A 14 19.99 28.56 -6.35
C LEU A 14 19.35 27.33 -5.69
N GLY A 15 20.11 26.55 -4.93
CA GLY A 15 19.60 25.39 -4.20
C GLY A 15 18.56 25.77 -3.14
N LEU A 16 18.82 26.82 -2.36
CA LEU A 16 17.88 27.31 -1.34
C LEU A 16 16.61 27.89 -1.97
N LEU A 17 16.74 28.62 -3.08
CA LEU A 17 15.60 29.14 -3.84
C LEU A 17 14.71 28.01 -4.36
N TYR A 18 15.32 26.96 -4.95
CA TYR A 18 14.60 25.79 -5.44
C TYR A 18 13.85 25.06 -4.33
N VAL A 19 14.49 24.82 -3.17
CA VAL A 19 13.84 24.15 -2.03
C VAL A 19 12.68 24.98 -1.47
N SER A 20 12.82 26.29 -1.42
CA SER A 20 11.78 27.20 -0.93
C SER A 20 10.54 27.16 -1.83
N ILE A 21 10.73 27.24 -3.15
CA ILE A 21 9.65 27.14 -4.15
C ILE A 21 9.01 25.75 -4.08
N LYS A 22 9.82 24.68 -4.02
CA LYS A 22 9.33 23.31 -3.92
C LYS A 22 8.49 23.09 -2.66
N ARG A 23 8.92 23.60 -1.51
CA ARG A 23 8.13 23.52 -0.26
C ARG A 23 6.84 24.33 -0.34
N LEU A 24 6.83 25.48 -1.01
CA LEU A 24 5.62 26.27 -1.19
C LEU A 24 4.60 25.53 -2.08
N ILE A 25 5.07 24.91 -3.17
CA ILE A 25 4.23 24.17 -4.11
C ILE A 25 3.73 22.85 -3.48
N LEU A 26 4.63 22.06 -2.87
CA LEU A 26 4.27 20.77 -2.28
C LEU A 26 3.59 20.91 -0.91
N GLY A 27 3.84 21.98 -0.15
CA GLY A 27 3.16 22.25 1.12
C GLY A 27 1.69 22.59 0.95
N ASN A 28 1.31 23.11 -0.22
CA ASN A 28 -0.08 23.34 -0.62
C ASN A 28 -0.74 22.10 -1.26
N ALA A 29 -0.03 20.97 -1.38
CA ALA A 29 -0.67 19.73 -1.77
C ALA A 29 -1.61 19.29 -0.63
N PRO A 30 -2.92 19.17 -0.86
CA PRO A 30 -3.82 18.68 0.17
C PRO A 30 -3.31 17.29 0.58
N ARG A 31 -3.00 17.13 1.87
CA ARG A 31 -2.69 15.81 2.42
C ARG A 31 -3.84 14.90 2.02
N LYS A 32 -3.57 13.91 1.16
CA LYS A 32 -4.59 12.90 0.83
C LYS A 32 -5.12 12.38 2.17
N PRO A 33 -6.45 12.28 2.33
CA PRO A 33 -7.01 11.73 3.55
C PRO A 33 -6.34 10.38 3.79
N GLU A 34 -5.73 10.23 4.97
CA GLU A 34 -5.21 8.96 5.45
C GLU A 34 -6.38 7.98 5.45
N VAL A 35 -6.50 7.18 4.40
CA VAL A 35 -7.48 6.10 4.35
C VAL A 35 -6.96 5.07 5.36
N PRO A 36 -7.68 4.81 6.48
CA PRO A 36 -7.27 3.79 7.40
C PRO A 36 -7.16 2.46 6.64
N PRO A 37 -6.13 1.63 6.89
CA PRO A 37 -6.01 0.34 6.23
C PRO A 37 -7.30 -0.43 6.48
N ALA A 38 -7.99 -0.81 5.41
CA ALA A 38 -9.15 -1.68 5.51
C ALA A 38 -8.70 -2.92 6.29
N LYS A 39 -9.28 -3.14 7.47
CA LYS A 39 -9.03 -4.38 8.22
C LYS A 39 -9.33 -5.52 7.26
N PRO A 40 -8.38 -6.45 7.01
CA PRO A 40 -8.70 -7.63 6.21
C PRO A 40 -9.90 -8.29 6.88
N SER A 41 -11.02 -8.34 6.16
CA SER A 41 -12.21 -9.07 6.59
C SER A 41 -11.73 -10.47 6.94
N ARG A 42 -11.88 -10.83 8.22
CA ARG A 42 -11.49 -12.15 8.73
C ARG A 42 -12.07 -13.19 7.78
N PRO A 43 -11.28 -14.16 7.26
CA PRO A 43 -11.87 -15.22 6.46
C PRO A 43 -12.97 -15.85 7.29
N GLU A 44 -14.16 -15.92 6.71
CA GLU A 44 -15.33 -16.53 7.32
C GLU A 44 -14.89 -17.92 7.78
N SER A 45 -14.83 -18.10 9.09
CA SER A 45 -14.28 -19.30 9.69
C SER A 45 -15.21 -20.43 9.32
N LEU A 46 -14.88 -21.17 8.27
CA LEU A 46 -15.53 -22.44 7.92
C LEU A 46 -15.47 -23.31 9.18
N THR A 47 -16.62 -23.49 9.82
CA THR A 47 -16.72 -24.32 11.00
C THR A 47 -16.70 -25.79 10.57
N ALA A 48 -16.34 -26.70 11.46
CA ALA A 48 -16.30 -28.12 11.12
C ALA A 48 -17.68 -28.65 10.70
N GLU A 49 -18.75 -27.98 11.14
CA GLU A 49 -20.14 -28.24 10.77
C GLU A 49 -20.48 -27.87 9.31
N ASP A 50 -19.66 -27.02 8.66
CA ASP A 50 -19.86 -26.58 7.28
C ASP A 50 -19.18 -27.48 6.25
N LEU A 51 -18.49 -28.53 6.72
CA LEU A 51 -17.77 -29.50 5.90
C LEU A 51 -18.57 -30.80 5.79
N GLU A 52 -18.82 -31.25 4.56
CA GLU A 52 -19.41 -32.55 4.27
C GLU A 52 -18.37 -33.49 3.68
N ARG A 53 -18.50 -34.78 4.00
CA ARG A 53 -17.60 -35.80 3.48
C ARG A 53 -18.01 -36.13 2.04
N CYS A 54 -17.17 -35.81 1.06
CA CYS A 54 -17.44 -36.16 -0.32
C CYS A 54 -17.46 -37.69 -0.47
N PRO A 55 -18.58 -38.29 -0.94
CA PRO A 55 -18.74 -39.75 -1.02
C PRO A 55 -17.84 -40.41 -2.07
N ARG A 56 -17.18 -39.63 -2.93
CA ARG A 56 -16.31 -40.15 -4.00
C ARG A 56 -14.86 -40.31 -3.56
N CYS A 57 -14.28 -39.27 -2.95
CA CYS A 57 -12.87 -39.25 -2.57
C CYS A 57 -12.64 -39.34 -1.04
N GLY A 58 -13.71 -39.25 -0.24
CA GLY A 58 -13.63 -39.30 1.22
C GLY A 58 -13.10 -38.04 1.88
N ALA A 59 -12.73 -37.01 1.10
CA ALA A 59 -12.26 -35.71 1.58
C ALA A 59 -13.44 -34.86 2.11
N TYR A 60 -13.15 -33.97 3.05
CA TYR A 60 -14.12 -33.00 3.56
C TYR A 60 -14.13 -31.75 2.68
N VAL A 61 -15.28 -31.44 2.11
CA VAL A 61 -15.51 -30.28 1.23
C VAL A 61 -16.59 -29.38 1.82
N PRO A 62 -16.56 -28.05 1.58
CA PRO A 62 -17.60 -27.18 2.09
C PRO A 62 -18.95 -27.50 1.47
N LYS A 63 -20.03 -27.46 2.27
CA LYS A 63 -21.41 -27.73 1.83
C LYS A 63 -21.86 -26.95 0.59
N ASN A 64 -21.33 -25.74 0.41
CA ASN A 64 -21.68 -24.84 -0.70
C ASN A 64 -20.85 -25.05 -1.97
N HIS A 65 -19.88 -25.98 -1.96
CA HIS A 65 -19.06 -26.29 -3.12
C HIS A 65 -19.41 -27.67 -3.68
N VAL A 66 -19.64 -27.73 -4.99
CA VAL A 66 -19.78 -29.00 -5.71
C VAL A 66 -18.44 -29.73 -5.62
N CYS A 67 -18.46 -31.02 -5.23
CA CYS A 67 -17.27 -31.87 -5.29
C CYS A 67 -16.87 -32.05 -6.77
N GLU A 68 -16.09 -31.10 -7.29
CA GLU A 68 -15.64 -31.08 -8.68
C GLU A 68 -14.64 -32.20 -8.97
N ARG A 69 -14.74 -32.73 -10.17
CA ARG A 69 -14.15 -33.98 -10.64
C ARG A 69 -12.67 -33.74 -10.97
N SER A 70 -11.75 -34.00 -10.04
CA SER A 70 -10.31 -34.16 -10.33
C SER A 70 -9.98 -35.63 -10.59
#